data_AF-A0A915MPF2-F1
#
_entry.id   AF-A0A915MPF2-F1
#
_cell.length_a   1.000
_cell.length_b   1.000
_cell.length_c   1.000
_cell.angle_alpha   90.00
_cell.angle_beta   90.00
_cell.angle_gamma   90.00
#
_symmetry.space_group_name_H-M   'P 1'
#
loop_
_entity.id
_entity.type
_entity.pdbx_description
1 polymer ?
#
loop_
_entity_poly.entity_id
_entity_poly.type
_entity_poly.pdbx_seq_one_letter_code
_entity_poly.pdbx_strand_id
1 'polypeptide(L)'
;ATINKFFEIEESGFEILDSFEQDNDFIGQRQLFTKAPALHWTNYPRESDIQVTFKFTFPKGTIPEWIFREWIKMAKEQVEWNYIYEWNNGVLLRADELVKITLIRLQGEPNVIELSGRIDTEEAAEEELQERRDSNEQQIEDGLDCSPPTCPLKRVWPFLVQIFQPLLCGIDSYKTLPFNV
;
A
#
# COMPACT_ATOMS: atom_id res chain seq x y z
N ALA A 1 16.70 -19.08 1.76
CA ALA A 1 15.69 -18.53 2.69
C ALA A 1 14.31 -18.85 2.12
N THR A 2 13.50 -19.59 2.86
CA THR A 2 12.17 -20.04 2.40
C THR A 2 11.20 -18.85 2.37
N ILE A 3 10.34 -18.77 1.34
CA ILE A 3 9.29 -17.75 1.16
C ILE A 3 8.49 -17.49 2.46
N ASN A 4 8.34 -18.50 3.31
CA ASN A 4 7.64 -18.42 4.59
C ASN A 4 8.23 -17.37 5.55
N LYS A 5 9.54 -17.12 5.53
CA LYS A 5 10.16 -16.06 6.35
C LYS A 5 9.82 -14.65 5.87
N PHE A 6 9.38 -14.49 4.63
CA PHE A 6 8.95 -13.20 4.09
C PHE A 6 7.54 -12.82 4.58
N PHE A 7 6.74 -13.82 4.94
CA PHE A 7 5.35 -13.68 5.41
C PHE A 7 5.19 -13.85 6.92
N GLU A 8 6.28 -13.94 7.70
CA GLU A 8 6.22 -13.92 9.16
C GLU A 8 5.73 -12.54 9.61
N ILE A 9 4.40 -12.42 9.68
CA ILE A 9 3.67 -11.35 10.33
C ILE A 9 3.93 -11.55 11.84
N GLU A 10 4.76 -10.70 12.43
CA GLU A 10 4.85 -10.65 13.90
C GLU A 10 3.53 -10.12 14.44
N GLU A 11 2.78 -10.96 15.14
CA GLU A 11 1.59 -10.60 15.91
C GLU A 11 2.01 -9.75 17.14
N SER A 12 2.58 -8.57 16.92
CA SER A 12 2.83 -7.62 18.01
C SER A 12 1.56 -6.81 18.24
N GLY A 13 0.81 -7.22 19.28
CA GLY A 13 -0.33 -6.56 19.94
C GLY A 13 -0.80 -5.23 19.35
N PHE A 14 -1.89 -5.31 18.58
CA PHE A 14 -2.70 -4.15 18.23
C PHE A 14 -3.91 -4.10 19.16
N GLU A 15 -4.03 -3.05 19.96
CA GLU A 15 -5.29 -2.73 20.63
C GLU A 15 -6.25 -2.16 19.58
N ILE A 16 -7.35 -2.86 19.34
CA ILE A 16 -8.47 -2.34 18.55
C ILE A 16 -9.02 -1.13 19.32
N LEU A 17 -8.74 0.07 18.81
CA LEU A 17 -9.49 1.25 19.23
C LEU A 17 -10.92 1.10 18.71
N ASP A 18 -11.80 0.57 19.57
CA ASP A 18 -13.26 0.54 19.42
C ASP A 18 -13.86 1.96 19.55
N SER A 19 -13.22 2.97 18.97
CA SER A 19 -13.81 4.29 18.79
C SER A 19 -14.58 4.30 17.48
N PHE A 20 -15.77 3.69 17.50
CA PHE A 20 -16.86 4.07 16.60
C PHE A 20 -17.30 5.51 16.96
N GLU A 21 -16.44 6.49 16.67
CA GLU A 21 -16.90 7.86 16.57
C GLU A 21 -17.67 7.95 15.26
N GLN A 22 -18.98 8.06 15.42
CA GLN A 22 -19.93 8.32 14.37
C GLN A 22 -19.71 9.77 13.91
N ASP A 23 -18.64 10.00 13.14
CA ASP A 23 -18.36 11.29 12.54
C ASP A 23 -19.48 11.64 11.57
N ASN A 24 -20.37 12.52 12.04
CA ASN A 24 -21.45 13.14 11.29
C ASN A 24 -20.92 14.17 10.27
N ASP A 25 -19.90 13.82 9.49
CA ASP A 25 -19.40 14.63 8.37
C ASP A 25 -20.06 14.23 7.03
N PHE A 26 -21.32 13.81 7.10
CA PHE A 26 -22.25 13.85 5.98
C PHE A 26 -22.62 15.32 5.72
N ILE A 27 -21.77 16.11 5.04
CA ILE A 27 -22.09 17.26 4.17
C ILE A 27 -20.75 17.84 3.66
N GLY A 28 -20.31 17.32 2.53
CA GLY A 28 -19.11 17.79 1.86
C GLY A 28 -18.71 16.79 0.79
N GLN A 29 -19.53 16.60 -0.23
CA GLN A 29 -19.13 15.83 -1.41
C GLN A 29 -17.93 16.50 -2.07
N ARG A 30 -16.72 16.21 -1.59
CA ARG A 30 -15.50 16.44 -2.34
C ARG A 30 -15.66 15.58 -3.59
N GLN A 31 -15.93 16.22 -4.73
CA GLN A 31 -15.97 15.52 -6.00
C GLN A 31 -14.57 14.96 -6.25
N LEU A 32 -14.42 13.66 -6.00
CA LEU A 32 -13.19 12.95 -6.28
C LEU A 32 -12.99 12.88 -7.80
N PHE A 33 -11.73 12.76 -8.20
CA PHE A 33 -11.39 12.55 -9.58
C PHE A 33 -12.00 11.23 -10.08
N THR A 34 -12.35 11.18 -11.36
CA THR A 34 -12.91 9.97 -11.98
C THR A 34 -11.84 9.00 -12.46
N LYS A 35 -10.57 9.44 -12.52
CA LYS A 35 -9.45 8.69 -13.08
C LYS A 35 -8.27 8.65 -12.12
N ALA A 36 -7.49 7.58 -12.23
CA ALA A 36 -6.18 7.44 -11.59
C ALA A 36 -5.18 8.50 -12.11
N PRO A 37 -4.12 8.82 -11.35
CA PRO A 37 -3.15 9.82 -11.75
C PRO A 37 -2.30 9.34 -12.94
N ALA A 38 -2.45 10.01 -14.09
CA ALA A 38 -1.95 9.55 -15.39
C ALA A 38 -0.43 9.36 -15.49
N LEU A 39 0.36 10.05 -14.66
CA LEU A 39 1.83 10.01 -14.72
C LEU A 39 2.47 9.06 -13.71
N HIS A 40 1.72 8.65 -12.67
CA HIS A 40 2.31 8.07 -11.46
C HIS A 40 1.90 6.61 -11.22
N TRP A 41 0.90 6.12 -11.94
CA TRP A 41 0.48 4.72 -11.87
C TRP A 41 -0.10 4.24 -13.20
N THR A 42 0.40 3.13 -13.69
CA THR A 42 -0.09 2.42 -14.89
C THR A 42 -0.50 1.01 -14.50
N ASN A 43 -1.42 0.39 -15.25
CA ASN A 43 -1.88 -0.98 -14.96
C ASN A 43 -0.73 -2.00 -14.96
N TYR A 44 0.33 -1.74 -15.72
CA TYR A 44 1.52 -2.57 -15.78
C TYR A 44 2.72 -1.82 -15.20
N PRO A 45 3.60 -2.50 -14.44
CA PRO A 45 4.89 -1.95 -14.04
C PRO A 45 5.72 -1.59 -15.27
N ARG A 46 6.56 -0.56 -15.17
CA ARG A 46 7.61 -0.26 -16.16
C ARG A 46 8.71 -1.34 -16.11
N GLU A 47 9.61 -1.32 -17.08
CA GLU A 47 10.74 -2.26 -17.12
C GLU A 47 11.65 -2.14 -15.88
N SER A 48 11.80 -0.93 -15.34
CA SER A 48 12.56 -0.65 -14.11
C SER A 48 11.76 -0.90 -12.82
N ASP A 49 10.44 -1.12 -12.90
CA ASP A 49 9.59 -1.28 -11.72
C ASP A 49 9.51 -2.76 -11.28
N ILE A 50 9.60 -3.00 -9.97
CA ILE A 50 9.11 -4.24 -9.36
C ILE A 50 7.79 -3.95 -8.67
N GLN A 51 6.78 -4.80 -8.90
CA GLN A 51 5.47 -4.72 -8.27
C GLN A 51 5.07 -6.04 -7.63
N VAL A 52 4.49 -5.94 -6.43
CA VAL A 52 3.71 -7.01 -5.79
C VAL A 52 2.25 -6.56 -5.77
N THR A 53 1.34 -7.44 -6.16
CA THR A 53 -0.10 -7.19 -6.16
C THR A 53 -0.84 -8.32 -5.49
N PHE A 54 -1.69 -7.96 -4.54
CA PHE A 54 -2.69 -8.84 -3.98
C PHE A 54 -4.06 -8.50 -4.57
N LYS A 55 -4.72 -9.52 -5.11
CA LYS A 55 -6.01 -9.40 -5.78
C LYS A 55 -7.06 -10.20 -5.04
N PHE A 56 -8.10 -9.52 -4.58
CA PHE A 56 -9.21 -10.10 -3.84
C PHE A 56 -10.46 -10.05 -4.69
N THR A 57 -11.16 -11.16 -4.78
CA THR A 57 -12.46 -11.25 -5.45
C THR A 57 -13.51 -11.59 -4.41
N PHE A 58 -14.45 -10.67 -4.22
CA PHE A 58 -15.58 -10.82 -3.32
C PHE A 58 -16.83 -11.23 -4.10
N PRO A 59 -17.83 -11.83 -3.43
CA PRO A 59 -19.17 -11.92 -3.98
C PRO A 59 -19.74 -10.54 -4.34
N LYS A 60 -20.64 -10.49 -5.32
CA LYS A 60 -21.26 -9.22 -5.73
C LYS A 60 -22.10 -8.65 -4.57
N GLY A 61 -21.97 -7.35 -4.33
CA GLY A 61 -22.69 -6.65 -3.26
C GLY A 61 -22.01 -6.68 -1.90
N THR A 62 -20.93 -7.46 -1.72
CA THR A 62 -20.20 -7.55 -0.44
C THR A 62 -19.42 -6.29 -0.08
N ILE A 63 -18.92 -5.58 -1.10
CA ILE A 63 -18.14 -4.34 -0.91
C ILE A 63 -18.96 -3.16 -1.43
N PRO A 64 -19.92 -2.63 -0.64
CA PRO A 64 -20.57 -1.38 -0.95
C PRO A 64 -19.56 -0.22 -0.88
N GLU A 65 -19.96 0.92 -1.45
CA GLU A 65 -19.11 2.11 -1.57
C GLU A 65 -18.51 2.56 -0.23
N TRP A 66 -19.33 2.58 0.83
CA TRP A 66 -18.89 3.05 2.15
C TRP A 66 -17.81 2.16 2.77
N ILE A 67 -17.88 0.84 2.61
CA ILE A 67 -16.80 -0.07 3.08
C ILE A 67 -15.50 0.23 2.35
N PHE A 68 -15.57 0.44 1.03
CA PHE A 68 -14.39 0.76 0.24
C PHE A 68 -13.78 2.11 0.64
N ARG A 69 -14.60 3.10 0.98
CA ARG A 69 -14.12 4.40 1.49
C ARG A 69 -13.43 4.27 2.85
N GLU A 70 -13.96 3.43 3.73
CA GLU A 70 -13.33 3.16 5.02
C GLU A 70 -11.99 2.46 4.87
N TRP A 71 -11.86 1.55 3.91
CA TRP A 71 -10.58 0.95 3.57
C TRP A 71 -9.55 1.96 3.03
N ILE A 72 -9.98 2.92 2.21
CA ILE A 72 -9.11 4.02 1.76
C ILE A 72 -8.71 4.91 2.96
N LYS A 73 -9.64 5.24 3.85
CA LYS A 73 -9.37 6.02 5.06
C LYS A 73 -8.33 5.32 5.93
N MET A 74 -8.56 4.05 6.25
CA MET A 74 -7.62 3.21 7.02
C MET A 74 -6.24 3.21 6.37
N ALA A 75 -6.14 2.97 5.06
CA ALA A 75 -4.86 2.95 4.34
C ALA A 75 -4.09 4.27 4.42
N LYS A 76 -4.79 5.41 4.40
CA LYS A 76 -4.19 6.75 4.53
C LYS A 76 -3.67 7.04 5.94
N GLU A 77 -4.25 6.42 6.96
CA GLU A 77 -3.93 6.66 8.37
C GLU A 77 -2.82 5.74 8.91
N GLN A 78 -2.48 4.66 8.21
CA GLN A 78 -1.44 3.72 8.69
C GLN A 78 -0.02 4.29 8.68
N VAL A 79 0.26 5.25 7.78
CA VAL A 79 1.61 5.75 7.51
C VAL A 79 1.53 7.25 7.27
N GLU A 80 2.56 7.98 7.69
CA GLU A 80 2.74 9.35 7.24
C GLU A 80 3.20 9.37 5.77
N TRP A 81 2.24 9.50 4.85
CA TRP A 81 2.51 9.48 3.42
C TRP A 81 2.98 10.85 2.91
N ASN A 82 4.09 10.86 2.15
CA ASN A 82 4.60 12.05 1.47
C ASN A 82 3.63 12.58 0.40
N TYR A 83 2.84 11.67 -0.20
CA TYR A 83 1.87 12.02 -1.22
C TYR A 83 0.65 11.10 -1.18
N ILE A 84 -0.53 11.70 -1.26
CA ILE A 84 -1.82 11.01 -1.29
C ILE A 84 -2.63 11.54 -2.47
N TYR A 85 -3.09 10.65 -3.34
CA TYR A 85 -4.00 10.98 -4.43
C TYR A 85 -5.17 10.00 -4.46
N GLU A 86 -6.37 10.51 -4.20
CA GLU A 86 -7.60 9.72 -4.13
C GLU A 86 -8.51 10.01 -5.34
N TRP A 87 -9.13 8.95 -5.87
CA TRP A 87 -10.13 9.02 -6.93
C TRP A 87 -11.30 8.07 -6.61
N ASN A 88 -12.31 8.07 -7.48
CA ASN A 88 -13.52 7.29 -7.26
C ASN A 88 -13.28 5.79 -7.04
N ASN A 89 -12.22 5.24 -7.61
CA ASN A 89 -11.97 3.79 -7.62
C ASN A 89 -10.67 3.43 -6.91
N GLY A 90 -10.07 4.32 -6.12
CA GLY A 90 -8.87 3.99 -5.38
C GLY A 90 -8.08 5.16 -4.85
N VAL A 91 -6.92 4.83 -4.31
CA VAL A 91 -5.94 5.77 -3.78
C VAL A 91 -4.53 5.36 -4.19
N LEU A 92 -3.68 6.34 -4.44
CA LEU A 92 -2.24 6.22 -4.61
C LEU A 92 -1.58 6.91 -3.42
N LEU A 93 -0.71 6.17 -2.75
CA LEU A 93 0.02 6.56 -1.56
C LEU A 93 1.50 6.44 -1.88
N ARG A 94 2.31 7.44 -1.49
CA ARG A 94 3.76 7.38 -1.64
C ARG A 94 4.47 7.61 -0.31
N ALA A 95 5.44 6.75 -0.04
CA ALA A 95 6.36 6.87 1.09
C ALA A 95 7.79 6.89 0.55
N ASP A 96 8.67 7.61 1.26
CA ASP A 96 10.12 7.65 0.99
C ASP A 96 10.49 7.91 -0.48
N GLU A 97 9.66 8.70 -1.18
CA GLU A 97 9.73 9.09 -2.61
C GLU A 97 9.63 7.94 -3.64
N LEU A 98 10.23 6.78 -3.36
CA LEU A 98 10.37 5.64 -4.27
C LEU A 98 9.22 4.64 -4.17
N VAL A 99 8.64 4.48 -2.98
CA VAL A 99 7.62 3.46 -2.72
C VAL A 99 6.25 4.00 -3.09
N LYS A 100 5.55 3.27 -3.95
CA LYS A 100 4.20 3.60 -4.42
C LYS A 100 3.25 2.47 -4.04
N ILE A 101 2.25 2.78 -3.22
CA ILE A 101 1.19 1.84 -2.84
C ILE A 101 -0.13 2.27 -3.46
N THR A 102 -0.88 1.32 -4.00
CA THR A 102 -2.26 1.57 -4.46
C THR A 102 -3.23 0.59 -3.87
N LEU A 103 -4.40 1.11 -3.50
CA LEU A 103 -5.59 0.32 -3.21
C LEU A 103 -6.66 0.71 -4.21
N ILE A 104 -7.04 -0.21 -5.08
CA ILE A 104 -7.97 0.06 -6.18
C ILE A 104 -9.12 -0.94 -6.22
N ARG A 105 -10.26 -0.47 -6.70
CA ARG A 105 -11.41 -1.28 -7.08
C ARG A 105 -11.52 -1.28 -8.60
N LEU A 106 -11.53 -2.45 -9.22
CA LEU A 106 -11.45 -2.53 -10.69
C LEU A 106 -12.68 -1.93 -11.37
N GLN A 107 -12.43 -1.09 -12.38
CA GLN A 107 -13.48 -0.48 -13.16
C GLN A 107 -14.13 -1.54 -14.07
N GLY A 108 -15.37 -1.93 -13.75
CA GLY A 108 -16.12 -3.00 -14.42
C GLY A 108 -16.29 -4.26 -13.57
N GLU A 109 -15.45 -4.44 -12.55
CA GLU A 109 -15.51 -5.54 -11.59
C GLU A 109 -15.46 -4.95 -10.17
N PRO A 110 -16.53 -4.27 -9.70
CA PRO A 110 -16.50 -3.57 -8.41
C PRO A 110 -16.35 -4.49 -7.20
N ASN A 111 -16.51 -5.80 -7.40
CA ASN A 111 -16.27 -6.84 -6.40
C ASN A 111 -14.80 -7.30 -6.36
N VAL A 112 -13.92 -6.67 -7.16
CA VAL A 112 -12.51 -7.00 -7.25
C VAL A 112 -11.67 -5.83 -6.73
N ILE A 113 -10.82 -6.12 -5.76
CA ILE A 113 -9.99 -5.15 -5.05
C ILE A 113 -8.53 -5.57 -5.23
N GLU A 114 -7.69 -4.63 -5.62
CA GLU A 114 -6.25 -4.83 -5.79
C GLU A 114 -5.48 -3.91 -4.84
N LEU A 115 -4.63 -4.50 -4.01
CA LEU A 115 -3.62 -3.81 -3.23
C LEU A 115 -2.27 -4.07 -3.87
N SER A 116 -1.60 -3.02 -4.34
CA SER A 116 -0.31 -3.17 -5.02
C SER A 116 0.74 -2.27 -4.40
N GLY A 117 1.96 -2.78 -4.28
CA GLY A 117 3.14 -2.01 -3.89
C GLY A 117 4.18 -2.10 -4.99
N ARG A 118 4.78 -0.96 -5.33
CA ARG A 118 5.71 -0.81 -6.44
C ARG A 118 6.90 0.05 -6.03
N ILE A 119 8.07 -0.28 -6.56
CA ILE A 119 9.32 0.49 -6.42
C ILE A 119 10.06 0.49 -7.76
N ASP A 120 10.65 1.63 -8.10
CA ASP A 120 11.57 1.74 -9.23
C ASP A 120 12.95 1.25 -8.78
N THR A 121 13.47 0.22 -9.44
CA THR A 121 14.72 -0.43 -9.06
C THR A 121 15.96 0.33 -9.49
N GLU A 122 15.87 1.14 -10.54
CA GLU A 122 16.97 2.00 -10.98
C GLU A 122 17.13 3.15 -9.99
N GLU A 123 16.03 3.83 -9.66
CA GLU A 123 16.00 4.93 -8.69
C GLU A 123 16.44 4.45 -7.29
N ALA A 124 15.99 3.26 -6.85
CA ALA A 124 16.43 2.67 -5.59
C ALA A 124 17.92 2.29 -5.58
N ALA A 125 18.46 1.81 -6.70
CA ALA A 125 19.88 1.49 -6.81
C ALA A 125 20.74 2.77 -6.82
N GLU A 126 20.28 3.84 -7.45
CA GLU A 126 20.93 5.15 -7.45
C GLU A 126 20.99 5.74 -6.04
N GLU A 127 19.90 5.68 -5.27
CA GLU A 127 19.86 6.12 -3.87
C GLU A 127 20.82 5.28 -3.01
N GLU A 128 20.82 3.94 -3.14
CA GLU A 128 21.73 3.07 -2.38
C GLU A 128 23.21 3.35 -2.74
N LEU A 129 23.52 3.66 -4.00
CA LEU A 129 24.87 4.04 -4.42
C LEU A 129 25.27 5.42 -3.89
N GLN A 130 24.34 6.36 -3.83
CA GLN A 130 24.60 7.70 -3.29
C GLN A 130 24.84 7.65 -1.78
N GLU A 131 24.01 6.93 -1.03
CA GLU A 131 24.19 6.69 0.41
C GLU A 131 25.57 6.07 0.71
N ARG A 132 25.99 5.09 -0.11
CA ARG A 132 27.32 4.47 0.00
C ARG A 132 28.46 5.44 -0.31
N ARG A 133 28.30 6.35 -1.28
CA ARG A 133 29.32 7.37 -1.57
C ARG A 133 29.46 8.35 -0.40
N ASP A 134 28.34 8.84 0.11
CA ASP A 134 28.31 9.77 1.24
C ASP A 134 28.89 9.11 2.50
N SER A 135 28.68 7.80 2.67
CA SER A 135 29.25 7.00 3.76
C SER A 135 30.74 6.69 3.57
N ASN A 136 31.18 6.38 2.33
CA ASN A 136 32.59 6.12 2.02
C ASN A 136 33.45 7.39 2.08
N GLU A 137 32.88 8.56 1.80
CA GLU A 137 33.54 9.85 2.07
C GLU A 137 33.78 10.07 3.58
N GLN A 138 33.01 9.41 4.46
CA GLN A 138 33.22 9.40 5.91
C GLN A 138 34.11 8.24 6.41
N GLN A 139 34.33 7.18 5.61
CA GLN A 139 35.05 5.95 6.00
C GLN A 139 36.29 5.66 5.13
N ILE A 140 37.21 6.61 4.99
CA ILE A 140 38.57 6.33 4.48
C ILE A 140 39.48 5.71 5.59
N GLU A 141 38.92 4.86 6.44
CA GLU A 141 39.64 3.88 7.27
C GLU A 141 38.72 2.66 7.43
N ASP A 142 39.21 1.49 7.01
CA ASP A 142 38.61 0.15 7.12
C ASP A 142 37.55 -0.31 6.09
N GLY A 143 38.06 -0.91 5.01
CA GLY A 143 37.46 -2.12 4.40
C GLY A 143 36.30 -1.91 3.42
N LEU A 144 36.50 -2.37 2.18
CA LEU A 144 35.47 -2.37 1.13
C LEU A 144 34.26 -3.25 1.55
N ASP A 145 33.16 -2.65 2.01
CA ASP A 145 31.93 -3.38 2.29
C ASP A 145 31.30 -3.89 0.99
N CYS A 146 31.46 -5.20 0.77
CA CYS A 146 30.92 -5.93 -0.38
C CYS A 146 29.52 -6.51 -0.07
N SER A 147 28.72 -5.81 0.75
CA SER A 147 27.35 -6.20 1.02
C SER A 147 26.52 -6.24 -0.28
N PRO A 148 25.83 -7.36 -0.57
CA PRO A 148 25.03 -7.52 -1.78
C PRO A 148 23.91 -6.48 -1.83
N PRO A 149 23.48 -6.05 -3.04
CA PRO A 149 22.42 -5.06 -3.19
C PRO A 149 21.17 -5.51 -2.44
N THR A 150 20.56 -4.58 -1.73
CA THR A 150 19.36 -4.89 -0.95
C THR A 150 18.20 -5.23 -1.90
N CYS A 151 17.41 -6.24 -1.57
CA CYS A 151 16.24 -6.60 -2.38
C CYS A 151 15.24 -5.43 -2.35
N PRO A 152 14.89 -4.79 -3.49
CA PRO A 152 14.05 -3.58 -3.51
C PRO A 152 12.68 -3.78 -2.85
N LEU A 153 12.14 -5.00 -2.91
CA LEU A 153 10.87 -5.35 -2.26
C LEU A 153 10.92 -5.25 -0.74
N LYS A 154 12.10 -5.30 -0.11
CA LYS A 154 12.23 -5.06 1.34
C LYS A 154 11.82 -3.64 1.74
N ARG A 155 11.97 -2.67 0.84
CA ARG A 155 11.51 -1.28 1.06
C ARG A 155 9.99 -1.15 0.90
N VAL A 156 9.38 -1.94 0.00
CA VAL A 156 7.92 -1.91 -0.24
C VAL A 156 7.12 -2.66 0.83
N TRP A 157 7.68 -3.78 1.31
CA TRP A 157 6.96 -4.73 2.16
C TRP A 157 6.35 -4.14 3.44
N PRO A 158 7.05 -3.32 4.23
CA PRO A 158 6.50 -2.76 5.47
C PRO A 158 5.21 -1.96 5.22
N PHE A 159 5.20 -1.12 4.19
CA PHE A 159 4.05 -0.30 3.80
C PHE A 159 2.88 -1.16 3.30
N LEU A 160 3.16 -2.21 2.53
CA LEU A 160 2.13 -3.15 2.08
C LEU A 160 1.47 -3.85 3.25
N VAL A 161 2.25 -4.39 4.19
CA VAL A 161 1.74 -5.15 5.34
C VAL A 161 0.87 -4.28 6.25
N GLN A 162 1.30 -3.04 6.50
CA GLN A 162 0.55 -2.10 7.34
C GLN A 162 -0.83 -1.78 6.79
N ILE A 163 -1.00 -1.69 5.46
CA ILE A 163 -2.32 -1.54 4.85
C ILE A 163 -3.05 -2.89 4.80
N PHE A 164 -2.34 -3.96 4.50
CA PHE A 164 -2.93 -5.26 4.23
C PHE A 164 -3.58 -5.90 5.47
N GLN A 165 -2.94 -5.78 6.64
CA GLN A 165 -3.43 -6.35 7.89
C GLN A 165 -4.80 -5.80 8.31
N PRO A 166 -5.04 -4.48 8.43
CA PRO A 166 -6.36 -3.93 8.74
C PRO A 166 -7.42 -4.30 7.71
N LEU A 167 -7.06 -4.37 6.43
CA LEU A 167 -8.00 -4.79 5.38
C LEU A 167 -8.47 -6.23 5.60
N LEU A 168 -7.55 -7.16 5.90
CA LEU A 168 -7.89 -8.55 6.22
C LEU A 168 -8.76 -8.66 7.47
N CYS A 169 -8.40 -7.96 8.55
CA CYS A 169 -9.20 -7.94 9.78
C CYS A 169 -10.60 -7.36 9.55
N GLY A 170 -10.70 -6.28 8.76
CA GLY A 170 -11.98 -5.70 8.37
C GLY A 170 -12.86 -6.69 7.60
N ILE A 171 -12.28 -7.44 6.65
CA ILE A 171 -13.02 -8.45 5.88
C ILE A 171 -13.68 -9.50 6.78
N ASP A 172 -13.00 -9.95 7.84
CA ASP A 172 -13.58 -10.92 8.78
C ASP A 172 -14.78 -10.35 9.54
N SER A 173 -14.73 -9.07 9.91
CA SER A 173 -15.86 -8.37 10.56
C SER A 173 -17.07 -8.19 9.63
N TYR A 174 -16.88 -8.16 8.31
CA TYR A 174 -17.97 -7.99 7.34
C TYR A 174 -18.62 -9.30 6.88
N LYS A 175 -18.08 -10.47 7.25
CA LYS A 175 -18.69 -11.79 6.96
C LYS A 175 -20.09 -11.96 7.57
N THR A 176 -20.44 -11.16 8.58
CA THR A 176 -21.68 -11.26 9.35
C THR A 176 -22.75 -10.26 8.94
N LEU A 177 -22.49 -9.40 7.94
CA LEU A 177 -23.53 -8.48 7.47
C LEU A 177 -24.64 -9.28 6.77
N PRO A 178 -25.90 -9.15 7.22
CA PRO A 178 -27.00 -9.87 6.58
C PRO A 178 -27.21 -9.28 5.19
N PHE A 179 -26.80 -10.02 4.17
CA PHE A 179 -27.26 -9.79 2.80
C PHE A 179 -28.75 -10.12 2.78
N ASN A 180 -29.60 -9.15 3.11
CA ASN A 180 -31.02 -9.23 2.78
C ASN A 180 -31.13 -9.17 1.26
N VAL A 181 -31.22 -10.35 0.64
CA VAL A 181 -31.57 -10.55 -0.77
C VAL A 181 -33.01 -10.13 -1.00
#